data_AF-A0A6A5S440-F1
#
_entry.id   AF-A0A6A5S440-F1
#
_cell.length_a   1.000
_cell.length_b   1.000
_cell.length_c   1.000
_cell.angle_alpha   90.00
_cell.angle_beta   90.00
_cell.angle_gamma   90.00
#
_symmetry.space_group_name_H-M   'P 1'
#
loop_
_entity.id
_entity.type
_entity.pdbx_description
1 polymer ?
#
loop_
_entity_poly.entity_id
_entity_poly.type
_entity_poly.pdbx_seq_one_letter_code
_entity_poly.pdbx_strand_id
1 'polypeptide(L)'
;MYISMLLNALIATALAAPIAQQETPQSGKSDAWQPAAGTKTTCDANSDKSISFMVGPQIEDVLNNVCAAMMTGCAYQDRLPSGTICIKSIDWPLDGPKSTTRDVDVLNKDDSKIFGFNTKFDVTPALQPLDSAGVFWTVEDCYGYFARMLQKSGSEGCHNGIGSGTGSVEVGGNSTLAGTVFKVTIVPEN
;
A
#
# COMPACT_ATOMS: atom_id res chain seq x y z
N MET A 1 -33.11 -12.43 -71.17
CA MET A 1 -34.00 -12.44 -69.98
C MET A 1 -33.10 -12.58 -68.78
N TYR A 2 -32.87 -11.51 -68.00
CA TYR A 2 -33.70 -11.09 -66.83
C TYR A 2 -33.86 -12.30 -65.88
N ILE A 3 -33.42 -12.31 -64.62
CA ILE A 3 -33.59 -11.30 -63.56
C ILE A 3 -32.47 -11.44 -62.50
N SER A 4 -31.89 -10.31 -62.09
CA SER A 4 -31.17 -10.11 -60.83
C SER A 4 -32.14 -9.92 -59.66
N MET A 5 -31.93 -10.56 -58.50
CA MET A 5 -32.29 -10.08 -57.14
C MET A 5 -31.35 -10.80 -56.16
N LEU A 6 -30.31 -10.19 -55.58
CA LEU A 6 -30.21 -9.15 -54.55
C LEU A 6 -30.76 -9.52 -53.16
N LEU A 7 -29.83 -9.39 -52.18
CA LEU A 7 -29.98 -9.01 -50.77
C LEU A 7 -30.57 -10.02 -49.76
N ASN A 8 -29.70 -10.49 -48.85
CA ASN A 8 -29.73 -9.98 -47.46
C ASN A 8 -28.45 -10.40 -46.71
N ALA A 9 -27.46 -9.51 -46.70
CA ALA A 9 -26.37 -9.57 -45.73
C ALA A 9 -26.89 -8.98 -44.41
N LEU A 10 -27.19 -9.84 -43.44
CA LEU A 10 -27.42 -9.43 -42.06
C LEU A 10 -26.08 -8.99 -41.46
N ILE A 11 -25.86 -7.67 -41.44
CA ILE A 11 -24.83 -7.04 -40.63
C ILE A 11 -25.29 -7.17 -39.18
N ALA A 12 -24.84 -8.20 -38.49
CA ALA A 12 -24.86 -8.19 -37.03
C ALA A 12 -23.89 -7.10 -36.58
N THR A 13 -24.43 -5.99 -36.10
CA THR A 13 -23.68 -4.99 -35.36
C THR A 13 -23.08 -5.69 -34.14
N ALA A 14 -21.80 -6.02 -34.21
CA ALA A 14 -21.03 -6.29 -33.01
C ALA A 14 -21.05 -5.00 -32.19
N LEU A 15 -21.99 -4.91 -31.24
CA LEU A 15 -21.84 -4.04 -30.10
C LEU A 15 -20.62 -4.56 -29.35
N ALA A 16 -19.44 -4.09 -29.75
CA ALA A 16 -18.32 -3.99 -28.85
C ALA A 16 -18.77 -3.00 -27.77
N ALA A 17 -19.54 -3.51 -26.80
CA ALA A 17 -19.65 -2.84 -25.52
C ALA A 17 -18.21 -2.59 -25.09
N PRO A 18 -17.84 -1.35 -24.74
CA PRO A 18 -16.59 -1.18 -24.02
C PRO A 18 -16.72 -2.11 -22.83
N ILE A 19 -15.85 -3.11 -22.79
CA ILE A 19 -15.56 -3.83 -21.57
C ILE A 19 -15.22 -2.69 -20.62
N ALA A 20 -16.18 -2.31 -19.78
CA ALA A 20 -15.87 -1.68 -18.52
C ALA A 20 -14.97 -2.73 -17.88
N GLN A 21 -13.67 -2.56 -18.07
CA GLN A 21 -12.70 -3.15 -17.18
C GLN A 21 -13.21 -2.67 -15.83
N GLN A 22 -13.82 -3.59 -15.10
CA GLN A 22 -14.06 -3.42 -13.69
C GLN A 22 -12.65 -3.22 -13.16
N GLU A 23 -12.23 -1.96 -13.07
CA GLU A 23 -10.91 -1.57 -12.61
C GLU A 23 -10.80 -2.23 -11.25
N THR A 24 -9.98 -3.27 -11.19
CA THR A 24 -9.67 -3.93 -9.95
C THR A 24 -9.14 -2.81 -9.07
N PRO A 25 -9.64 -2.64 -7.82
CA PRO A 25 -9.17 -1.57 -6.95
C PRO A 25 -7.66 -1.51 -7.01
N GLN A 26 -7.09 -0.33 -7.24
CA GLN A 26 -5.65 -0.23 -7.47
C GLN A 26 -4.96 -0.58 -6.16
N SER A 27 -4.52 -1.84 -6.08
CA SER A 27 -3.86 -2.39 -4.91
C SER A 27 -2.36 -2.21 -5.06
N GLY A 28 -1.68 -1.83 -3.98
CA GLY A 28 -0.22 -1.83 -3.95
C GLY A 28 0.39 -3.21 -3.77
N LYS A 29 -0.43 -4.25 -3.58
CA LYS A 29 0.06 -5.63 -3.46
C LYS A 29 0.63 -6.10 -4.80
N SER A 30 1.89 -6.48 -4.79
CA SER A 30 2.60 -7.04 -5.94
C SER A 30 3.48 -8.20 -5.48
N ASP A 31 3.26 -9.40 -6.02
CA ASP A 31 4.06 -10.59 -5.68
C ASP A 31 5.49 -10.50 -6.26
N ALA A 32 5.69 -9.61 -7.26
CA ALA A 32 6.98 -9.34 -7.87
C ALA A 32 7.79 -8.28 -7.13
N TRP A 33 7.16 -7.48 -6.26
CA TRP A 33 7.84 -6.43 -5.51
C TRP A 33 8.87 -7.02 -4.55
N GLN A 34 10.05 -6.41 -4.49
CA GLN A 34 11.14 -6.79 -3.60
C GLN A 34 11.69 -5.53 -2.92
N PRO A 35 12.10 -5.61 -1.65
CA PRO A 35 12.72 -4.48 -0.99
C PRO A 35 14.05 -4.12 -1.65
N ALA A 36 14.44 -2.85 -1.59
CA ALA A 36 15.75 -2.43 -2.05
C ALA A 36 16.87 -3.19 -1.30
N ALA A 37 17.97 -3.48 -2.01
CA ALA A 37 19.10 -4.20 -1.43
C ALA A 37 19.63 -3.49 -0.16
N GLY A 38 19.92 -4.23 0.90
CA GLY A 38 20.40 -3.64 2.15
C GLY A 38 19.33 -2.98 3.02
N THR A 39 18.04 -3.09 2.66
CA THR A 39 16.91 -2.72 3.53
C THR A 39 16.99 -3.47 4.85
N LYS A 40 16.79 -2.76 5.97
CA LYS A 40 16.87 -3.32 7.32
C LYS A 40 15.54 -3.18 8.04
N THR A 41 15.11 -4.26 8.68
CA THR A 41 13.95 -4.25 9.58
C THR A 41 14.43 -4.29 11.02
N THR A 42 13.84 -3.47 11.88
CA THR A 42 14.04 -3.47 13.33
C THR A 42 12.69 -3.61 14.01
N CYS A 43 12.51 -4.67 14.79
CA CYS A 43 11.29 -4.91 15.55
C CYS A 43 11.45 -4.41 16.99
N ASP A 44 10.37 -3.86 17.54
CA ASP A 44 10.36 -3.44 18.94
C ASP A 44 10.27 -4.66 19.87
N ALA A 45 11.40 -5.01 20.48
CA ALA A 45 11.48 -6.13 21.41
C ALA A 45 10.82 -5.86 22.77
N ASN A 46 10.45 -4.62 23.07
CA ASN A 46 9.89 -4.22 24.36
C ASN A 46 8.36 -4.11 24.33
N SER A 47 7.73 -4.17 23.16
CA SER A 47 6.28 -4.15 23.05
C SER A 47 5.68 -5.43 23.64
N ASP A 48 4.73 -5.27 24.55
CA ASP A 48 3.87 -6.34 25.08
C ASP A 48 2.59 -6.53 24.25
N LYS A 49 2.48 -5.81 23.12
CA LYS A 49 1.31 -5.81 22.24
C LYS A 49 1.68 -6.18 20.82
N SER A 50 0.74 -6.82 20.14
CA SER A 50 0.83 -7.18 18.73
C SER A 50 -0.41 -6.71 17.97
N ILE A 51 -0.25 -6.52 16.67
CA ILE A 51 -1.30 -6.15 15.73
C ILE A 51 -1.84 -7.44 15.12
N SER A 52 -3.16 -7.61 15.10
CA SER A 52 -3.81 -8.77 14.52
C SER A 52 -4.71 -8.39 13.36
N PHE A 53 -4.68 -9.24 12.34
CA PHE A 53 -5.55 -9.17 11.17
C PHE A 53 -6.42 -10.44 11.04
N MET A 54 -6.49 -11.28 12.09
CA MET A 54 -7.22 -12.55 12.06
C MET A 54 -8.74 -12.41 12.20
N VAL A 55 -9.20 -11.46 13.02
CA VAL A 55 -10.63 -11.26 13.34
C VAL A 55 -11.12 -9.84 12.96
N GLY A 56 -10.21 -9.01 12.44
CA GLY A 56 -10.43 -7.61 12.11
C GLY A 56 -10.36 -7.31 10.60
N PRO A 57 -10.10 -6.05 10.21
CA PRO A 57 -9.94 -5.69 8.81
C PRO A 57 -8.76 -6.45 8.18
N GLN A 58 -8.91 -6.85 6.92
CA GLN A 58 -7.85 -7.57 6.22
C GLN A 58 -6.62 -6.68 6.02
N ILE A 59 -5.44 -7.26 6.16
CA ILE A 59 -4.17 -6.52 6.07
C ILE A 59 -4.04 -5.82 4.71
N GLU A 60 -4.46 -6.44 3.61
CA GLU A 60 -4.48 -5.83 2.28
C GLU A 60 -5.27 -4.52 2.26
N ASP A 61 -6.48 -4.52 2.83
CA ASP A 61 -7.35 -3.35 2.86
C ASP A 61 -6.78 -2.26 3.77
N VAL A 62 -6.25 -2.65 4.93
CA VAL A 62 -5.58 -1.71 5.85
C VAL A 62 -4.42 -1.02 5.15
N LEU A 63 -3.52 -1.79 4.52
CA LEU A 63 -2.32 -1.25 3.88
C LEU A 63 -2.66 -0.38 2.66
N ASN A 64 -3.62 -0.79 1.84
CA ASN A 64 -4.11 0.04 0.74
C ASN A 64 -4.71 1.36 1.25
N ASN A 65 -5.48 1.33 2.34
CA ASN A 65 -6.03 2.54 2.94
C ASN A 65 -4.98 3.42 3.63
N VAL A 66 -3.94 2.81 4.21
CA VAL A 66 -2.80 3.55 4.77
C VAL A 66 -2.08 4.31 3.65
N CYS A 67 -1.73 3.63 2.57
CA CYS A 67 -1.00 4.23 1.47
C CYS A 67 -1.83 5.27 0.71
N ALA A 68 -3.11 5.02 0.48
CA ALA A 68 -4.01 6.02 -0.11
C ALA A 68 -4.14 7.31 0.72
N ALA A 69 -3.93 7.25 2.04
CA ALA A 69 -3.94 8.45 2.89
C ALA A 69 -2.60 9.19 2.93
N MET A 70 -1.49 8.54 2.56
CA MET A 70 -0.16 9.14 2.56
C MET A 70 0.29 9.63 1.18
N MET A 71 -0.22 9.00 0.13
CA MET A 71 0.06 9.33 -1.26
C MET A 71 -0.95 10.35 -1.80
N THR A 72 -0.61 10.98 -2.92
CA THR A 72 -1.57 11.85 -3.63
C THR A 72 -2.73 11.03 -4.19
N GLY A 73 -3.91 11.65 -4.29
CA GLY A 73 -5.11 10.98 -4.78
C GLY A 73 -4.95 10.35 -6.17
N CYS A 74 -4.13 10.95 -7.04
CA CYS A 74 -3.86 10.38 -8.38
C CYS A 74 -3.05 9.08 -8.38
N ALA A 75 -2.48 8.67 -7.24
CA ALA A 75 -1.89 7.36 -7.04
C ALA A 75 -2.97 6.25 -6.85
N TYR A 76 -4.21 6.64 -6.56
CA TYR A 76 -5.38 5.76 -6.34
C TYR A 76 -6.59 6.32 -7.10
N GLN A 77 -6.52 6.29 -8.43
CA GLN A 77 -7.51 6.96 -9.30
C GLN A 77 -8.91 6.37 -9.19
N ASP A 78 -9.00 5.07 -8.88
CA ASP A 78 -10.23 4.34 -8.57
C ASP A 78 -11.01 4.94 -7.38
N ARG A 79 -10.34 5.74 -6.55
CA ARG A 79 -10.93 6.43 -5.38
C ARG A 79 -11.34 7.87 -5.67
N LEU A 80 -11.09 8.38 -6.87
CA LEU A 80 -11.39 9.75 -7.24
C LEU A 80 -12.79 9.87 -7.88
N PRO A 81 -13.44 11.04 -7.79
CA PRO A 81 -14.70 11.28 -8.50
C PRO A 81 -14.54 11.08 -10.02
N SER A 82 -15.60 10.57 -10.66
CA SER A 82 -15.66 10.40 -12.11
C SER A 82 -15.30 11.71 -12.85
N GLY A 83 -14.43 11.62 -13.85
CA GLY A 83 -13.97 12.77 -14.64
C GLY A 83 -12.75 13.49 -14.07
N THR A 84 -12.17 13.02 -12.96
CA THR A 84 -10.87 13.51 -12.48
C THR A 84 -9.77 13.10 -13.46
N ILE A 85 -8.98 14.06 -13.94
CA ILE A 85 -7.88 13.81 -14.86
C ILE A 85 -6.57 13.81 -14.06
N CYS A 86 -5.89 12.67 -14.08
CA CYS A 86 -4.57 12.50 -13.49
C CYS A 86 -3.53 12.31 -14.59
N ILE A 87 -2.37 12.95 -14.44
CA ILE A 87 -1.21 12.60 -15.25
C ILE A 87 -0.75 11.21 -14.78
N LYS A 88 -0.57 10.28 -15.72
CA LYS A 88 -0.12 8.93 -15.41
C LYS A 88 1.34 8.98 -14.97
N SER A 89 1.57 8.99 -13.65
CA SER A 89 2.88 8.79 -13.03
C SER A 89 2.85 7.49 -12.22
N ILE A 90 3.96 6.76 -12.27
CA ILE A 90 4.20 5.61 -11.38
C ILE A 90 5.01 6.04 -10.14
N ASP A 91 5.84 7.08 -10.30
CA ASP A 91 6.65 7.67 -9.25
C ASP A 91 5.96 8.91 -8.70
N TRP A 92 5.74 8.91 -7.39
CA TRP A 92 5.09 10.01 -6.68
C TRP A 92 6.08 10.67 -5.73
N PRO A 93 6.07 12.00 -5.60
CA PRO A 93 6.96 12.65 -4.65
C PRO A 93 6.56 12.34 -3.20
N LEU A 94 7.56 12.09 -2.36
CA LEU A 94 7.43 12.01 -0.91
C LEU A 94 7.92 13.34 -0.31
N ASP A 95 7.06 14.35 -0.36
CA ASP A 95 7.36 15.76 0.00
C ASP A 95 7.52 16.03 1.51
N GLY A 96 8.06 15.05 2.26
CA GLY A 96 8.25 15.11 3.70
C GLY A 96 7.55 13.99 4.46
N PRO A 97 7.63 14.02 5.80
CA PRO A 97 7.05 12.98 6.64
C PRO A 97 5.53 12.83 6.43
N LYS A 98 5.05 11.60 6.37
CA LYS A 98 3.64 11.23 6.26
C LYS A 98 3.25 10.34 7.43
N SER A 99 2.02 10.48 7.91
CA SER A 99 1.51 9.66 9.01
C SER A 99 0.03 9.41 8.87
N THR A 100 -0.43 8.23 9.26
CA THR A 100 -1.86 7.93 9.39
C THR A 100 -2.11 6.89 10.47
N THR A 101 -3.28 6.95 11.08
CA THR A 101 -3.67 6.03 12.15
C THR A 101 -4.85 5.19 11.66
N ARG A 102 -4.82 3.88 11.93
CA ARG A 102 -5.89 2.94 11.61
C ARG A 102 -6.31 2.16 12.83
N ASP A 103 -7.61 1.99 12.94
CA ASP A 103 -8.21 1.04 13.85
C ASP A 103 -7.99 -0.37 13.28
N VAL A 104 -7.21 -1.16 14.00
CA VAL A 104 -6.90 -2.57 13.72
C VAL A 104 -6.84 -3.27 15.06
N ASP A 105 -7.13 -4.56 15.07
CA ASP A 105 -7.13 -5.31 16.32
C ASP A 105 -5.74 -5.31 16.95
N VAL A 106 -5.68 -4.97 18.24
CA VAL A 106 -4.47 -5.08 19.04
C VAL A 106 -4.66 -6.22 20.03
N LEU A 107 -3.67 -7.09 20.14
CA LEU A 107 -3.61 -8.15 21.13
C LEU A 107 -2.60 -7.78 22.21
N ASN A 108 -2.85 -8.21 23.44
CA ASN A 108 -1.86 -8.22 24.51
C ASN A 108 -0.97 -9.50 24.42
N LYS A 109 -0.13 -9.70 25.42
CA LYS A 109 0.78 -10.85 25.52
C LYS A 109 0.09 -12.22 25.69
N ASP A 110 -1.17 -12.26 26.11
CA ASP A 110 -1.94 -13.50 26.27
C ASP A 110 -2.90 -13.77 25.09
N ASP A 111 -2.69 -13.06 23.98
CA ASP A 111 -3.43 -13.15 22.72
C ASP A 111 -4.89 -12.68 22.83
N SER A 112 -5.25 -11.99 23.93
CA SER A 112 -6.55 -11.35 24.08
C SER A 112 -6.58 -10.01 23.36
N LYS A 113 -7.67 -9.78 22.62
CA LYS A 113 -7.96 -8.46 22.04
C LYS A 113 -8.13 -7.42 23.13
N ILE A 114 -7.45 -6.29 22.96
CA ILE A 114 -7.57 -5.09 23.81
C ILE A 114 -8.12 -3.92 22.99
N PHE A 115 -8.84 -3.02 23.67
CA PHE A 115 -9.48 -1.83 23.09
C PHE A 115 -8.76 -0.56 23.57
N GLY A 116 -9.01 0.59 22.91
CA GLY A 116 -8.40 1.86 23.29
C GLY A 116 -7.03 2.08 22.65
N PHE A 117 -6.72 1.33 21.58
CA PHE A 117 -5.44 1.39 20.89
C PHE A 117 -5.66 1.36 19.38
N ASN A 118 -4.91 2.22 18.68
CA ASN A 118 -4.83 2.22 17.24
C ASN A 118 -3.42 1.84 16.77
N THR A 119 -3.30 1.49 15.50
CA THR A 119 -2.01 1.37 14.84
C THR A 119 -1.68 2.61 14.03
N LYS A 120 -0.56 3.24 14.34
CA LYS A 120 -0.02 4.38 13.61
C LYS A 120 1.06 3.93 12.65
N PHE A 121 0.93 4.39 11.42
CA PHE A 121 1.87 4.19 10.32
C PHE A 121 2.55 5.53 10.04
N ASP A 122 3.86 5.53 9.97
CA ASP A 122 4.68 6.70 9.68
C ASP A 122 5.66 6.40 8.55
N VAL A 123 5.91 7.39 7.71
CA VAL A 123 6.94 7.36 6.67
C VAL A 123 7.75 8.63 6.77
N THR A 124 9.06 8.51 6.93
CA THR A 124 9.98 9.64 7.05
C THR A 124 11.04 9.53 5.95
N PRO A 125 11.02 10.40 4.92
CA PRO A 125 12.06 10.39 3.89
C PRO A 125 13.42 10.77 4.47
N ALA A 126 14.50 10.27 3.85
CA ALA A 126 15.85 10.73 4.14
C ALA A 126 16.00 12.22 3.82
N LEU A 127 16.83 12.92 4.59
CA LEU A 127 17.19 14.31 4.27
C LEU A 127 17.90 14.36 2.92
N GLN A 128 17.38 15.19 2.02
CA GLN A 128 17.94 15.39 0.69
C GLN A 128 18.72 16.72 0.63
N PRO A 129 19.79 16.79 -0.19
CA PRO A 129 20.39 18.05 -0.59
C PRO A 129 19.34 19.00 -1.20
N LEU A 130 19.55 20.31 -1.07
CA LEU A 130 18.65 21.36 -1.59
C LEU A 130 18.47 21.29 -3.12
N ASP A 131 19.45 20.74 -3.83
CA ASP A 131 19.50 20.57 -5.28
C ASP A 131 19.13 19.15 -5.76
N SER A 132 18.66 18.29 -4.86
CA SER A 132 18.19 16.95 -5.19
C SER A 132 16.88 16.98 -5.98
N ALA A 133 16.66 15.96 -6.82
CA ALA A 133 15.37 15.72 -7.46
C ALA A 133 14.25 15.40 -6.44
N GLY A 134 14.62 15.02 -5.21
CA GLY A 134 13.69 14.63 -4.14
C GLY A 134 13.58 13.11 -3.98
N VAL A 135 12.77 12.71 -3.01
CA VAL A 135 12.44 11.30 -2.76
C VAL A 135 11.15 10.97 -3.50
N PHE A 136 11.15 9.86 -4.22
CA PHE A 136 9.98 9.37 -4.94
C PHE A 136 9.69 7.93 -4.57
N TRP A 137 8.41 7.57 -4.51
CA TRP A 137 7.93 6.22 -4.24
C TRP A 137 6.81 5.81 -5.19
N THR A 138 6.67 4.51 -5.37
CA THR A 138 5.53 3.91 -6.06
C THR A 138 4.46 3.49 -5.05
N VAL A 139 3.27 3.15 -5.57
CA VAL A 139 2.20 2.53 -4.76
C VAL A 139 2.68 1.19 -4.17
N GLU A 140 3.46 0.44 -4.95
CA GLU A 140 4.05 -0.83 -4.51
C GLU A 140 5.08 -0.64 -3.40
N ASP A 141 5.89 0.43 -3.43
CA ASP A 141 6.84 0.72 -2.36
C ASP A 141 6.12 1.04 -1.05
N CYS A 142 5.10 1.90 -1.09
CA CYS A 142 4.34 2.23 0.11
C CYS A 142 3.73 0.95 0.73
N TYR A 143 3.07 0.14 -0.08
CA TYR A 143 2.46 -1.10 0.38
C TYR A 143 3.51 -2.11 0.84
N GLY A 144 4.53 -2.34 0.02
CA GLY A 144 5.50 -3.41 0.14
C GLY A 144 6.35 -3.30 1.40
N TYR A 145 6.80 -2.10 1.78
CA TYR A 145 7.59 -1.95 3.00
C TYR A 145 6.78 -2.18 4.28
N PHE A 146 5.53 -1.71 4.35
CA PHE A 146 4.65 -2.02 5.47
C PHE A 146 4.26 -3.50 5.49
N ALA A 147 3.92 -4.08 4.34
CA ALA A 147 3.60 -5.50 4.21
C ALA A 147 4.78 -6.38 4.63
N ARG A 148 6.00 -6.05 4.20
CA ARG A 148 7.23 -6.73 4.62
C ARG A 148 7.34 -6.77 6.14
N MET A 149 7.18 -5.63 6.79
CA MET A 149 7.27 -5.57 8.25
C MET A 149 6.17 -6.35 8.95
N LEU A 150 4.92 -6.27 8.46
CA LEU A 150 3.78 -6.87 9.14
C LEU A 150 3.56 -8.34 8.80
N GLN A 151 4.04 -8.84 7.67
CA GLN A 151 3.77 -10.20 7.19
C GLN A 151 4.98 -11.13 7.23
N LYS A 152 6.21 -10.60 7.22
CA LYS A 152 7.43 -11.42 7.32
C LYS A 152 7.85 -11.60 8.77
N SER A 153 8.61 -12.65 9.03
CA SER A 153 9.17 -12.97 10.36
C SER A 153 10.70 -12.84 10.35
N GLY A 154 11.30 -12.95 11.53
CA GLY A 154 12.76 -12.99 11.69
C GLY A 154 13.41 -11.63 11.41
N SER A 155 14.48 -11.61 10.61
CA SER A 155 15.19 -10.38 10.25
C SER A 155 14.45 -9.54 9.19
N GLU A 156 13.42 -10.08 8.56
CA GLU A 156 12.71 -9.41 7.46
C GLU A 156 11.49 -8.64 7.92
N GLY A 157 10.84 -9.08 9.01
CA GLY A 157 9.59 -8.53 9.49
C GLY A 157 9.32 -8.91 10.94
N CYS A 158 8.31 -8.26 11.50
CA CYS A 158 7.93 -8.35 12.90
C CYS A 158 6.75 -9.29 13.14
N HIS A 159 6.33 -10.06 12.12
CA HIS A 159 5.32 -11.09 12.30
C HIS A 159 5.86 -12.25 13.14
N ASN A 160 5.06 -12.70 14.10
CA ASN A 160 5.31 -13.87 14.92
C ASN A 160 4.05 -14.76 14.93
N GLY A 161 4.09 -15.89 15.65
CA GLY A 161 2.98 -16.85 15.67
C GLY A 161 1.66 -16.34 16.27
N ILE A 162 1.66 -15.15 16.88
CA ILE A 162 0.49 -14.51 17.51
C ILE A 162 -0.06 -13.41 16.58
N GLY A 163 0.82 -12.61 16.00
CA GLY A 163 0.45 -11.45 15.20
C GLY A 163 1.67 -10.66 14.76
N SER A 164 1.45 -9.43 14.34
CA SER A 164 2.49 -8.54 13.82
C SER A 164 2.97 -7.57 14.90
N GLY A 165 4.24 -7.62 15.25
CA GLY A 165 4.87 -6.65 16.14
C GLY A 165 5.01 -5.26 15.51
N THR A 166 5.34 -4.29 16.34
CA THR A 166 5.71 -2.92 15.93
C THR A 166 7.19 -2.84 15.57
N GLY A 167 7.58 -1.80 14.85
CA GLY A 167 8.96 -1.64 14.42
C GLY A 167 9.14 -0.62 13.31
N SER A 168 10.28 -0.73 12.62
CA SER A 168 10.60 0.10 11.47
C SER A 168 11.37 -0.67 10.40
N VAL A 169 11.22 -0.22 9.15
CA VAL A 169 12.01 -0.62 8.00
C VAL A 169 12.75 0.61 7.47
N GLU A 170 14.07 0.54 7.44
CA GLU A 170 14.93 1.54 6.79
C GLU A 170 15.30 1.03 5.40
N VAL A 171 14.93 1.80 4.36
CA VAL A 171 15.17 1.44 2.97
C VAL A 171 16.66 1.54 2.64
N GLY A 172 17.22 0.48 2.08
CA GLY A 172 18.62 0.45 1.67
C GLY A 172 18.84 0.81 0.20
N GLY A 173 20.06 0.52 -0.27
CA GLY A 173 20.41 0.53 -1.69
C GLY A 173 20.65 1.94 -2.23
N ASN A 174 20.52 2.07 -3.55
CA ASN A 174 20.81 3.31 -4.28
C ASN A 174 19.56 3.89 -4.98
N SER A 175 18.37 3.59 -4.47
CA SER A 175 17.13 4.19 -5.00
C SER A 175 16.90 5.58 -4.41
N THR A 176 15.95 6.32 -4.99
CA THR A 176 15.46 7.60 -4.44
C THR A 176 14.91 7.47 -3.02
N LEU A 177 14.49 6.27 -2.61
CA LEU A 177 13.98 5.97 -1.27
C LEU A 177 15.04 5.63 -0.25
N ALA A 178 16.31 5.46 -0.63
CA ALA A 178 17.37 5.07 0.29
C ALA A 178 17.41 5.98 1.54
N GLY A 179 17.46 5.36 2.72
CA GLY A 179 17.39 6.01 4.03
C GLY A 179 15.99 6.42 4.50
N THR A 180 14.94 6.21 3.68
CA THR A 180 13.56 6.42 4.11
C THR A 180 13.17 5.39 5.16
N VAL A 181 12.47 5.83 6.21
CA VAL A 181 12.05 4.96 7.31
C VAL A 181 10.53 4.82 7.30
N PHE A 182 10.07 3.57 7.17
CA PHE A 182 8.68 3.16 7.37
C PHE A 182 8.55 2.64 8.79
N LYS A 183 7.60 3.15 9.58
CA LYS A 183 7.46 2.78 10.99
C LYS A 183 6.01 2.44 11.29
N VAL A 184 5.82 1.39 12.08
CA VAL A 184 4.52 1.02 12.64
C VAL A 184 4.62 0.98 14.16
N THR A 185 3.67 1.64 14.81
CA THR A 185 3.57 1.71 16.26
C THR A 185 2.12 1.52 16.70
N ILE A 186 1.94 1.05 17.92
CA ILE A 186 0.63 1.03 18.59
C ILE A 186 0.56 2.27 19.47
N VAL A 187 -0.53 3.01 19.37
CA VAL A 187 -0.77 4.28 20.08
C VAL A 187 -2.13 4.23 20.77
N PRO A 188 -2.33 4.94 21.89
CA PRO A 188 -3.67 5.08 22.47
C PRO A 188 -4.67 5.68 21.47
N GLU A 189 -5.93 5.24 21.54
CA GLU A 189 -7.05 5.96 20.93
C GLU A 189 -7.18 7.35 21.58
N ASN A 190 -7.29 8.39 20.76
CA ASN A 190 -7.55 9.77 21.19
C ASN A 190 -9.04 10.08 21.07
#